data_AF-A0A967NTD7-F1
#
_entry.id   AF-A0A967NTD7-F1
#
_cell.length_a   1.000
_cell.length_b   1.000
_cell.length_c   1.000
_cell.angle_alpha   90.00
_cell.angle_beta   90.00
_cell.angle_gamma   90.00
#
_symmetry.space_group_name_H-M   'P 1'
#
loop_
_entity.id
_entity.type
_entity.pdbx_description
1 polymer ?
#
loop_
_entity_poly.entity_id
_entity_poly.type
_entity_poly.pdbx_seq_one_letter_code
_entity_poly.pdbx_strand_id
1 'polypeptide(L)' 'MLKFGDWWAQVDDRFIEYLQFKENGYRDMPLFEPDQEVMIKDGPFKGIEAIYLCANGDERAMVLLTLLGRKQSVVVDECL' A
#
# COMPACT_ATOMS: atom_id res chain seq x y z
N MET A 1 -20.17 13.54 -8.36
CA MET A 1 -21.47 13.11 -8.93
C MET A 1 -21.20 11.94 -9.87
N LEU A 2 -21.90 10.83 -9.70
CA LEU A 2 -21.74 9.60 -10.48
C LEU A 2 -23.09 9.21 -11.08
N LYS A 3 -23.10 8.88 -12.38
CA LYS A 3 -24.31 8.55 -13.14
C LYS A 3 -24.06 7.27 -13.94
N PHE A 4 -25.05 6.38 -14.00
CA PHE A 4 -25.04 5.21 -14.88
C PHE A 4 -26.12 5.41 -15.95
N GLY A 5 -25.68 5.78 -17.15
CA GLY A 5 -26.58 6.15 -18.25
C GLY A 5 -27.43 7.37 -17.88
N ASP A 6 -28.74 7.18 -17.75
CA ASP A 6 -29.69 8.23 -17.37
C ASP A 6 -30.03 8.32 -15.89
N TRP A 7 -29.50 7.42 -15.06
CA TRP A 7 -29.84 7.32 -13.64
C TRP A 7 -28.70 7.83 -12.75
N TRP A 8 -29.03 8.67 -11.78
CA TRP A 8 -28.11 9.03 -10.71
C TRP A 8 -27.82 7.81 -9.84
N ALA A 9 -26.55 7.56 -9.54
CA ALA A 9 -26.17 6.48 -8.64
C ALA A 9 -26.71 6.81 -7.24
N GLN A 10 -27.60 5.95 -6.72
CA GLN A 10 -28.03 6.00 -5.33
C GLN A 10 -27.18 5.04 -4.51
N VAL A 11 -26.82 5.46 -3.31
CA VAL A 11 -26.05 4.69 -2.35
C VAL A 11 -26.80 4.71 -1.03
N ASP A 12 -26.88 3.56 -0.36
CA ASP A 12 -27.56 3.44 0.93
C ASP A 12 -26.68 4.02 2.06
N ASP A 13 -27.32 4.61 3.08
CA ASP A 13 -26.64 5.22 4.21
C ASP A 13 -25.72 4.24 4.94
N ARG A 14 -26.09 2.95 5.03
CA ARG A 14 -25.25 1.91 5.65
C ARG A 14 -23.92 1.72 4.92
N PHE A 15 -23.93 1.90 3.61
CA PHE A 15 -22.71 1.80 2.80
C PHE A 15 -21.82 3.02 3.02
N ILE A 16 -22.41 4.20 3.18
CA ILE A 16 -21.69 5.43 3.55
C ILE A 16 -21.05 5.27 4.93
N GLU A 17 -21.81 4.81 5.93
CA GLU A 17 -21.33 4.55 7.29
C GLU A 17 -20.18 3.54 7.30
N TYR A 18 -20.29 2.46 6.52
CA TYR A 18 -19.23 1.47 6.38
C TYR A 18 -17.93 2.07 5.83
N LEU A 19 -18.01 2.90 4.78
CA LEU A 19 -16.85 3.58 4.21
C LEU A 19 -16.20 4.53 5.22
N GLN A 20 -17.01 5.33 5.93
CA GLN A 20 -16.50 6.23 6.97
C GLN A 20 -15.83 5.48 8.13
N PHE A 21 -16.38 4.35 8.54
CA PHE A 21 -15.77 3.50 9.57
C PHE A 21 -14.43 2.93 9.09
N LYS A 22 -14.38 2.43 7.85
CA LYS A 22 -13.15 1.94 7.23
C LYS A 22 -12.08 3.03 7.16
N GLU A 23 -12.41 4.23 6.69
CA GLU A 23 -11.42 5.32 6.61
C GLU A 23 -10.92 5.78 7.99
N ASN A 24 -11.78 5.79 9.02
CA ASN A 24 -11.36 6.21 10.36
C ASN A 24 -10.48 5.18 11.08
N GLY A 25 -10.54 3.90 10.71
CA GLY A 25 -9.73 2.83 11.33
C GLY A 25 -8.29 2.72 10.81
N TYR A 26 -7.96 3.34 9.69
CA TYR A 26 -6.68 3.17 8.97
C TYR A 26 -5.79 4.41 8.96
N ARG A 27 -5.99 5.37 9.86
CA ARG A 27 -5.13 6.55 9.94
C ARG A 27 -3.76 6.24 10.55
N ASP A 28 -2.75 6.34 9.70
CA ASP A 28 -1.37 6.81 9.97
C ASP A 28 -0.50 5.98 10.91
N MET A 29 -0.74 4.67 11.05
CA MET A 29 0.30 3.80 11.61
C MET A 29 1.15 3.24 10.46
N PRO A 30 2.42 3.64 10.32
CA PRO A 30 3.27 3.09 9.28
C PRO A 30 3.37 1.57 9.47
N LEU A 31 3.19 0.81 8.38
CA LEU A 31 3.22 -0.65 8.41
C LEU A 31 4.61 -1.18 8.78
N PHE A 32 5.65 -0.40 8.48
CA PHE A 32 7.06 -0.73 8.72
C PHE A 32 7.83 0.49 9.20
N GLU A 33 8.89 0.26 9.96
CA GLU A 33 9.83 1.28 10.39
C GLU A 33 11.02 1.39 9.41
N PRO A 34 11.60 2.59 9.20
CA PRO A 34 12.85 2.72 8.47
C PRO A 34 13.94 1.79 9.02
N ASP A 35 14.75 1.23 8.14
CA ASP A 35 15.80 0.25 8.43
C ASP A 35 15.30 -1.14 8.90
N GLN A 36 13.99 -1.38 8.89
CA GLN A 36 13.41 -2.70 9.18
C GLN A 36 13.66 -3.69 8.03
N GLU A 37 14.10 -4.91 8.36
CA GLU A 37 14.15 -6.02 7.42
C GLU A 37 12.74 -6.50 7.07
N VAL A 38 12.47 -6.63 5.78
CA VAL A 38 11.17 -6.99 5.23
C VAL A 38 11.33 -8.00 4.10
N MET A 39 10.30 -8.80 3.86
CA MET A 39 10.26 -9.77 2.77
C MET A 39 9.15 -9.40 1.79
N ILE A 40 9.48 -9.35 0.51
CA ILE A 40 8.51 -9.07 -0.56
C ILE A 40 7.69 -10.33 -0.83
N LYS A 41 6.37 -10.29 -0.70
CA LYS A 41 5.43 -11.43 -0.83
C LYS A 41 4.75 -11.48 -2.19
N ASP A 42 4.82 -10.42 -2.98
CA ASP A 42 4.22 -10.39 -4.32
C ASP A 42 5.04 -9.61 -5.37
N GLY A 43 4.67 -9.79 -6.64
CA GLY A 43 5.33 -9.15 -7.77
C GLY A 43 6.64 -9.82 -8.20
N PRO A 44 7.43 -9.15 -9.06
CA PRO A 44 8.61 -9.75 -9.70
C PRO A 44 9.76 -10.03 -8.73
N PHE A 45 9.76 -9.41 -7.55
CA PHE A 45 10.78 -9.57 -6.52
C PHE A 45 10.30 -10.41 -5.32
N LYS A 46 9.20 -11.16 -5.49
CA LYS A 46 8.66 -12.05 -4.46
C LYS A 46 9.72 -13.02 -3.93
N GLY A 47 9.75 -13.16 -2.61
CA GLY A 47 10.65 -14.03 -1.86
C GLY A 47 12.02 -13.42 -1.56
N ILE A 48 12.26 -12.15 -1.95
CA ILE A 48 13.53 -11.45 -1.70
C ILE A 48 13.43 -10.64 -0.40
N GLU A 49 14.46 -10.75 0.43
CA GLU A 49 14.66 -9.90 1.62
C GLU A 49 15.19 -8.51 1.22
N ALA A 50 14.68 -7.48 1.88
CA ALA A 50 15.03 -6.10 1.65
C ALA A 50 15.01 -5.30 2.96
N ILE A 51 15.54 -4.07 2.93
CA ILE A 51 15.46 -3.12 4.04
C ILE A 51 14.45 -2.04 3.68
N TYR A 52 13.44 -1.83 4.51
CA TYR A 52 12.46 -0.77 4.32
C TYR A 52 13.12 0.60 4.51
N LEU A 53 12.92 1.51 3.57
CA LEU A 53 13.46 2.88 3.65
C LEU A 53 12.39 3.86 4.12
N CYS A 54 11.28 3.92 3.39
CA CYS A 54 10.16 4.80 3.69
C CYS A 54 8.93 4.47 2.85
N ALA A 55 7.79 5.03 3.24
CA ALA A 55 6.59 5.08 2.41
C ALA A 55 6.81 6.06 1.24
N ASN A 56 6.19 5.76 0.10
CA ASN A 56 6.28 6.51 -1.15
C ASN A 56 4.90 6.65 -1.80
N GLY A 57 3.98 7.31 -1.09
CA GLY A 57 2.55 7.42 -1.41
C GLY A 57 1.70 6.47 -0.57
N ASP A 58 0.38 6.49 -0.77
CA ASP A 58 -0.58 5.87 0.15
C ASP A 58 -0.49 4.33 0.26
N GLU A 59 0.01 3.65 -0.78
CA GLU A 59 0.08 2.17 -0.85
C GLU A 59 1.43 1.67 -1.40
N ARG A 60 2.48 2.49 -1.34
CA ARG A 60 3.77 2.14 -1.95
C ARG A 60 4.91 2.32 -0.97
N ALA A 61 5.83 1.37 -0.95
CA ALA A 61 7.05 1.41 -0.15
C ALA A 61 8.29 1.55 -1.02
N MET A 62 9.31 2.23 -0.51
CA MET A 62 10.66 2.14 -1.05
C MET A 62 11.47 1.17 -0.20
N VAL A 63 12.08 0.18 -0.85
CA VAL A 63 12.91 -0.84 -0.20
C VAL A 63 14.29 -0.92 -0.85
N LEU A 64 15.27 -1.35 -0.06
CA LEU A 64 16.65 -1.56 -0.49
C LEU A 64 16.94 -3.06 -0.56
N LEU A 65 17.18 -3.56 -1.76
CA LEU A 65 17.45 -4.98 -2.04
C LEU A 65 18.84 -5.17 -2.62
N THR A 66 19.45 -6.33 -2.42
CA THR A 66 20.76 -6.66 -2.98
C THR A 66 20.59 -7.57 -4.19
N LEU A 67 20.86 -7.04 -5.39
CA LEU A 67 20.83 -7.79 -6.64
C LEU A 67 22.21 -7.85 -7.25
N LEU A 68 22.66 -9.06 -7.59
CA LEU A 68 23.96 -9.28 -8.24
C LEU A 68 25.13 -8.62 -7.47
N GLY A 69 25.07 -8.66 -6.12
CA GLY A 69 26.07 -8.07 -5.24
C GLY A 69 26.03 -6.55 -5.13
N ARG A 70 24.98 -5.89 -5.64
CA ARG A 70 24.81 -4.43 -5.56
C ARG A 70 23.50 -4.09 -4.87
N LYS A 71 23.52 -3.08 -4.00
CA LYS A 71 22.31 -2.52 -3.39
C LYS A 71 21.55 -1.68 -4.41
N GLN A 72 20.25 -1.91 -4.53
CA GLN A 72 19.34 -1.16 -5.40
C GLN A 72 18.09 -0.77 -4.63
N SER A 73 17.68 0.49 -4.75
CA SER A 73 16.40 0.97 -4.23
C SER A 73 15.30 0.72 -5.25
N VAL A 74 14.21 0.10 -4.82
CA VAL A 74 13.07 -0.24 -5.67
C VAL A 74 11.78 0.21 -4.98
N VAL A 75 10.80 0.65 -5.78
CA VAL A 75 9.46 0.97 -5.32
C VAL A 75 8.58 -0.25 -5.51
N VAL A 76 7.94 -0.68 -4.43
CA VAL A 76 7.06 -1.85 -4.38
C VAL A 76 5.75 -1.46 -3.69
N ASP A 77 4.76 -2.35 -3.74
CA ASP A 77 3.53 -2.19 -2.97
C ASP A 77 3.86 -2.28 -1.46
N GLU A 78 3.22 -1.45 -0.64
CA GLU A 78 3.45 -1.45 0.81
C GLU A 78 2.81 -2.67 1.49
N CYS A 79 1.95 -3.42 0.78
CA CYS A 79 1.59 -4.78 1.17
C CYS A 79 2.73 -5.76 0.85
N LEU A 80 3.89 -5.53 1.49
CA LEU A 80 5.08 -6.36 1.38
C LEU A 80 4.77 -7.80 1.76
#